data_AF-A0A1I6DTS8-F1
#
_entry.id   AF-A0A1I6DTS8-F1
#
_cell.length_a   1.000
_cell.length_b   1.000
_cell.length_c   1.000
_cell.angle_alpha   90.00
_cell.angle_beta   90.00
_cell.angle_gamma   90.00
#
_symmetry.space_group_name_H-M   'P 1'
#
loop_
_entity.id
_entity.type
_entity.pdbx_description
1 polymer ?
#
loop_
_entity_poly.entity_id
_entity_poly.type
_entity_poly.pdbx_seq_one_letter_code
_entity_poly.pdbx_strand_id
1 'polypeptide(L)'
;MSLVDGIAIGASIGMLFGVIYGSVVFIGPIALGLLGLAAGGGVGYLLDRVIQRQRLRRKSAPSGEIIVVARCRNVAEAELAENIMRKAQAGALGRGVDLAKLK
;
A
#
# COMPACT_ATOMS: atom_id res chain seq x y z
N MET A 1 -7.27 0.07 -0.03
CA MET A 1 -7.72 1.26 -0.75
C MET A 1 -6.55 2.22 -0.81
N SER A 2 -6.30 2.78 -1.99
CA SER A 2 -5.22 3.75 -2.18
C SER A 2 -5.54 5.02 -1.38
N LEU A 3 -4.51 5.71 -0.89
CA LEU A 3 -4.67 6.98 -0.17
C LEU A 3 -5.45 8.00 -1.03
N VAL A 4 -5.24 7.94 -2.35
CA VAL A 4 -5.90 8.79 -3.36
C VAL A 4 -7.40 8.50 -3.45
N ASP A 5 -7.81 7.24 -3.24
CA ASP A 5 -9.22 6.82 -3.29
C ASP A 5 -10.02 7.45 -2.15
N GLY A 6 -9.47 7.45 -0.93
CA GLY A 6 -10.10 8.05 0.24
C GLY A 6 -10.26 9.57 0.10
N ILE A 7 -9.25 10.24 -0.47
CA ILE A 7 -9.29 11.67 -0.75
C ILE A 7 -10.33 11.98 -1.82
N ALA A 8 -10.35 11.22 -2.92
CA ALA A 8 -11.28 11.43 -4.02
C ALA A 8 -12.73 11.29 -3.56
N ILE A 9 -13.06 10.20 -2.85
CA ILE A 9 -14.41 9.96 -2.32
C ILE A 9 -14.81 11.07 -1.33
N GLY A 10 -13.93 11.43 -0.39
CA GLY A 10 -14.18 12.51 0.57
C GLY A 10 -14.40 13.87 -0.09
N ALA A 11 -13.59 14.19 -1.10
CA ALA A 11 -13.72 15.41 -1.89
C ALA A 11 -15.03 15.45 -2.69
N SER A 12 -15.43 14.35 -3.32
CA SER A 12 -16.69 14.27 -4.07
C SER A 12 -17.91 14.44 -3.17
N ILE A 13 -17.93 13.80 -1.99
CA ILE A 13 -19.02 13.94 -1.02
C ILE A 13 -19.08 15.38 -0.48
N GLY A 14 -17.93 15.96 -0.12
CA GLY A 14 -17.85 17.35 0.34
C GLY A 14 -18.26 18.36 -0.72
N MET A 15 -17.89 18.14 -1.98
CA MET A 15 -18.32 18.94 -3.12
C MET A 15 -19.84 18.89 -3.30
N LEU A 16 -20.44 17.69 -3.25
CA LEU A 16 -21.90 17.52 -3.35
C LEU A 16 -22.63 18.29 -2.26
N PHE A 17 -22.22 18.16 -1.00
CA PHE A 17 -22.81 18.94 0.09
C PHE A 17 -22.60 20.44 -0.11
N GLY A 18 -21.40 20.86 -0.53
CA GLY A 18 -21.10 22.26 -0.82
C GLY A 18 -22.01 22.85 -1.90
N VAL A 19 -22.26 22.12 -2.98
CA VAL A 19 -23.18 22.56 -4.06
C VAL A 19 -24.63 22.61 -3.57
N ILE A 20 -25.09 21.59 -2.82
CA ILE A 20 -26.46 21.53 -2.29
C ILE A 20 -26.71 22.71 -1.35
N TYR A 21 -25.82 22.95 -0.37
CA TYR A 21 -25.98 24.07 0.57
C TYR A 21 -25.69 25.42 -0.08
N GLY A 22 -24.76 25.48 -1.02
CA GLY A 22 -24.44 26.68 -1.78
C GLY A 22 -25.56 27.14 -2.71
N SER A 23 -26.48 26.25 -3.09
CA SER A 23 -27.68 26.64 -3.84
C SER A 23 -28.66 27.49 -3.02
N VAL A 24 -28.60 27.38 -1.68
CA VAL A 24 -29.46 28.12 -0.75
C VAL A 24 -28.79 29.42 -0.26
N VAL A 25 -27.45 29.49 -0.32
CA VAL A 25 -26.67 30.62 0.21
C VAL A 25 -26.32 31.62 -0.90
N PHE A 26 -26.35 32.92 -0.57
CA PHE A 26 -26.14 34.02 -1.53
C PHE A 26 -24.77 34.00 -2.25
N ILE A 27 -23.76 33.38 -1.63
CA ILE A 27 -22.41 33.19 -2.18
C ILE A 27 -22.39 32.25 -3.41
N GLY A 28 -23.47 31.49 -3.62
CA GLY A 28 -23.68 30.65 -4.79
C GLY A 28 -23.09 29.24 -4.67
N PRO A 29 -23.59 28.29 -5.49
CA PRO A 29 -23.26 26.87 -5.41
C PRO A 29 -21.81 26.55 -5.77
N ILE A 30 -21.18 27.35 -6.64
CA ILE A 30 -19.82 27.08 -7.15
C ILE A 30 -18.76 27.36 -6.08
N ALA A 31 -18.83 28.52 -5.42
CA ALA A 31 -17.87 28.90 -4.40
C ALA A 31 -17.93 27.97 -3.18
N LEU A 32 -19.15 27.65 -2.74
CA LEU A 32 -19.39 26.72 -1.63
C LEU A 32 -19.08 25.27 -2.01
N GLY A 33 -19.28 24.88 -3.27
CA GLY A 33 -18.85 23.59 -3.83
C GLY A 33 -17.33 23.41 -3.84
N LEU A 34 -16.57 24.43 -4.25
CA LEU A 34 -15.10 24.43 -4.21
C LEU A 34 -14.56 24.34 -2.78
N LEU A 35 -15.18 25.10 -1.86
CA LEU A 35 -14.86 25.02 -0.43
C LEU A 35 -15.18 23.64 0.14
N GLY A 36 -16.32 23.06 -0.23
CA GLY A 36 -16.71 21.71 0.14
C GLY A 36 -15.77 20.64 -0.42
N LEU A 37 -15.26 20.82 -1.64
CA LEU A 37 -14.28 19.93 -2.24
C LEU A 37 -12.94 19.98 -1.49
N ALA A 38 -12.43 21.18 -1.20
CA ALA A 38 -11.19 21.37 -0.45
C ALA A 38 -11.30 20.83 0.98
N ALA A 39 -12.39 21.14 1.67
CA ALA A 39 -12.67 20.64 3.02
C ALA A 39 -12.88 19.11 3.02
N GLY A 40 -13.66 18.58 2.08
CA GLY A 40 -13.94 17.16 1.94
C GLY A 40 -12.70 16.34 1.62
N GLY A 41 -11.82 16.84 0.73
CA GLY A 41 -10.53 16.23 0.43
C GLY A 41 -9.58 16.27 1.63
N GLY A 42 -9.55 17.39 2.37
CA GLY A 42 -8.76 17.51 3.60
C GLY A 42 -9.22 16.55 4.70
N VAL A 43 -10.53 16.42 4.92
CA VAL A 43 -11.12 15.48 5.88
C VAL A 43 -10.90 14.03 5.43
N GLY A 44 -11.08 13.73 4.14
CA GLY A 44 -10.80 12.41 3.57
C GLY A 44 -9.33 12.00 3.75
N TYR A 45 -8.39 12.93 3.53
CA TYR A 45 -6.97 12.72 3.79
C TYR A 45 -6.69 12.47 5.27
N LEU A 46 -7.28 13.26 6.17
CA LEU A 46 -7.10 13.09 7.62
C LEU A 46 -7.61 11.73 8.09
N LEU A 47 -8.80 11.32 7.62
CA LEU A 47 -9.41 10.04 7.95
C LEU A 47 -8.54 8.87 7.47
N ASP A 48 -8.09 8.89 6.22
CA ASP A 48 -7.23 7.83 5.68
C ASP A 48 -5.92 7.73 6.48
N ARG A 49 -5.32 8.86 6.85
CA ARG A 49 -4.10 8.92 7.67
C ARG A 49 -4.30 8.35 9.08
N VAL A 50 -5.44 8.63 9.73
CA VAL A 50 -5.76 8.08 11.05
C VAL A 50 -6.00 6.57 10.95
N ILE A 51 -6.74 6.11 9.96
CA ILE A 51 -7.01 4.68 9.72
C ILE A 51 -5.70 3.94 9.41
N GLN A 52 -4.82 4.51 8.60
CA GLN A 52 -3.54 3.93 8.25
C GLN A 52 -2.62 3.83 9.49
N ARG A 53 -2.56 4.87 10.34
CA ARG A 53 -1.86 4.82 11.63
C ARG A 53 -2.40 3.74 12.55
N GLN A 54 -3.73 3.59 12.62
CA GLN A 54 -4.35 2.53 13.43
C GLN A 54 -4.06 1.13 12.87
N ARG A 55 -4.06 0.97 11.55
CA ARG A 55 -3.67 -0.27 10.88
C ARG A 55 -2.19 -0.61 11.10
N LEU A 56 -1.30 0.37 11.05
CA LEU A 56 0.13 0.21 11.37
C LEU A 56 0.37 -0.16 12.84
N ARG A 57 -0.46 0.35 13.76
CA ARG A 57 -0.41 -0.06 15.17
C ARG A 57 -0.99 -1.46 15.42
N ARG A 58 -1.94 -1.92 14.60
CA ARG A 58 -2.57 -3.25 14.73
C ARG A 58 -1.86 -4.35 13.94
N LYS A 59 -1.18 -4.03 12.84
CA LYS A 59 -0.32 -4.96 12.14
C LYS A 59 1.04 -4.96 12.82
N SER A 60 1.34 -6.03 13.54
CA SER A 60 2.74 -6.45 13.76
C SER A 60 3.49 -6.31 12.43
N ALA A 61 4.73 -5.82 12.48
CA ALA A 61 5.59 -5.37 11.38
C ALA A 61 5.26 -6.02 10.01
N PRO A 62 5.30 -5.27 8.89
CA PRO A 62 5.01 -5.83 7.57
C PRO A 62 5.85 -7.09 7.39
N SER A 63 5.18 -8.25 7.44
CA SER A 63 5.74 -9.54 7.07
C SER A 63 5.88 -9.51 5.54
N GLY A 64 6.80 -8.66 5.06
CA GLY A 64 7.25 -8.65 3.69
C GLY A 64 8.03 -9.95 3.53
N GLU A 65 7.39 -10.94 2.92
CA GLU A 65 8.06 -12.16 2.54
C GLU A 65 9.02 -11.80 1.39
N ILE A 66 10.31 -11.75 1.69
CA ILE A 66 11.36 -11.43 0.71
C ILE A 66 11.83 -12.75 0.10
N ILE A 67 11.64 -12.91 -1.20
CA ILE A 67 12.14 -14.07 -1.95
C ILE A 67 13.55 -13.75 -2.46
N VAL A 68 14.54 -14.52 -2.02
CA VAL A 68 15.94 -14.39 -2.46
C VAL A 68 16.28 -15.59 -3.35
N VAL A 69 16.62 -15.32 -4.62
CA VAL A 69 17.05 -16.35 -5.57
C VAL A 69 18.53 -16.18 -5.87
N ALA A 70 19.34 -17.17 -5.48
CA ALA A 70 20.76 -17.21 -5.77
C ALA A 70 21.06 -18.26 -6.85
N ARG A 71 21.68 -17.85 -7.96
CA ARG A 71 22.11 -18.76 -9.02
C ARG A 71 23.50 -19.30 -8.70
N CYS A 72 23.60 -20.57 -8.33
CA CYS A 72 24.87 -21.25 -8.05
C CYS A 72 25.36 -21.99 -9.31
N ARG A 73 26.67 -21.96 -9.60
CA ARG A 73 27.26 -22.64 -10.77
C ARG A 73 27.79 -24.03 -10.41
N ASN A 74 28.30 -24.17 -9.20
CA ASN A 74 28.86 -25.40 -8.67
C ASN A 74 27.97 -26.00 -7.57
N VAL A 75 28.01 -27.33 -7.41
CA VAL A 75 27.23 -28.03 -6.37
C VAL A 75 27.66 -27.61 -4.97
N ALA A 76 28.96 -27.38 -4.75
CA ALA A 76 29.51 -26.90 -3.48
C ALA A 76 29.03 -25.47 -3.11
N GLU A 77 28.83 -24.61 -4.11
CA GLU A 77 28.28 -23.25 -3.89
C GLU A 77 26.81 -23.29 -3.49
N ALA A 78 26.04 -24.23 -4.06
CA ALA A 78 24.63 -24.41 -3.70
C ALA A 78 24.46 -24.86 -2.24
N GLU A 79 25.32 -25.76 -1.78
CA GLU A 79 25.32 -26.24 -0.39
C GLU A 79 25.74 -25.14 0.60
N LEU A 80 26.72 -24.31 0.23
CA LEU A 80 27.09 -23.12 1.00
C LEU A 80 25.95 -22.09 1.08
N ALA A 81 25.27 -21.80 -0.05
CA ALA A 81 24.15 -20.89 -0.08
C ALA A 81 22.99 -21.38 0.80
N GLU A 82 22.68 -22.69 0.74
CA GLU A 82 21.66 -23.28 1.60
C GLU A 82 22.01 -23.16 3.09
N ASN A 83 23.27 -23.42 3.46
CA ASN A 83 23.73 -23.27 4.83
C ASN A 83 23.65 -21.83 5.35
N ILE A 84 23.97 -20.85 4.51
CA ILE A 84 23.85 -19.42 4.85
C ILE A 84 22.36 -19.05 5.03
N MET A 85 21.49 -19.50 4.13
CA MET A 85 20.06 -19.19 4.22
C MET A 85 19.36 -19.90 5.39
N ARG A 86 19.80 -21.11 5.76
CA ARG A 86 19.36 -21.80 6.98
C ARG A 86 19.77 -21.04 8.25
N LYS A 87 21.00 -20.53 8.30
CA LYS A 87 21.47 -19.68 9.41
C LYS A 87 20.71 -18.35 9.50
N ALA A 88 20.28 -17.81 8.37
CA ALA A 88 19.51 -16.57 8.28
C ALA A 88 18.01 -16.71 8.57
N GLN A 89 17.53 -17.87 9.05
CA GLN A 89 16.12 -18.16 9.34
C GLN A 89 15.17 -17.93 8.15
N ALA A 90 15.55 -18.37 6.95
CA ALA A 90 14.63 -18.38 5.81
C ALA A 90 13.37 -19.21 6.10
N GLY A 91 12.19 -18.66 5.82
CA GLY A 91 10.90 -19.32 6.09
C GLY A 91 10.63 -20.55 5.22
N ALA A 92 11.18 -20.59 4.00
CA ALA A 92 11.13 -21.74 3.10
C ALA A 92 12.38 -21.76 2.20
N LEU A 93 12.87 -22.96 1.90
CA LEU A 93 14.00 -23.19 0.98
C LEU A 93 13.57 -24.18 -0.09
N GLY A 94 13.83 -23.83 -1.36
CA GLY A 94 13.55 -24.69 -2.51
C GLY A 94 14.74 -24.71 -3.45
N ARG A 95 15.13 -25.90 -3.92
CA ARG A 95 16.20 -26.05 -4.91
C ARG A 95 15.61 -26.37 -6.27
N GLY A 96 15.60 -25.39 -7.17
CA GLY A 96 15.34 -25.63 -8.59
C GLY A 96 16.59 -26.21 -9.24
N VAL A 97 16.59 -27.49 -9.56
CA VAL A 97 17.66 -28.10 -10.37
C VAL A 97 17.31 -27.88 -11.84
N ASP A 98 18.10 -27.05 -12.52
CA ASP A 98 17.95 -26.80 -13.94
C ASP A 98 18.43 -28.05 -14.71
N LEU A 99 17.48 -28.94 -15.05
CA LEU A 99 17.71 -30.21 -15.76
C LEU A 99 18.25 -30.01 -17.19
N ALA A 100 18.36 -28.77 -17.68
CA ALA A 100 18.89 -28.43 -18.99
C ALA A 100 20.42 -28.58 -19.12
N LYS A 101 21.15 -28.82 -18.03
CA LYS A 101 22.62 -28.94 -18.02
C LYS A 101 23.16 -30.38 -17.91
N LEU A 102 22.27 -31.37 -17.99
CA LEU A 102 22.57 -32.80 -17.87
C LEU A 102 22.66 -33.52 -19.23
N LYS A 103 22.81 -32.78 -20.34
CA LYS A 103 22.99 -33.32 -21.69
C LYS A 103 24.28 -32.84 -22.31
#